data_AF-A0A0G2R1U4-F1
#
_entry.id   AF-A0A0G2R1U4-F1
#
_cell.length_a   1.000
_cell.length_b   1.000
_cell.length_c   1.000
_cell.angle_alpha   90.00
_cell.angle_beta   90.00
_cell.angle_gamma   90.00
#
_symmetry.space_group_name_H-M   'P 1'
#
loop_
_entity.id
_entity.type
_entity.pdbx_description
1 polymer ?
#
loop_
_entity_poly.entity_id
_entity_poly.type
_entity_poly.pdbx_seq_one_letter_code
_entity_poly.pdbx_strand_id
1 'polypeptide(L)'
;MPVRPRQFRLNAKNYFLTYARCSLTKEEALQQLLEVSLASNKKYIRVARELHEDGSPHLHVLIQLEGRAQVTNNRLFDLHSPSSSIKFHPNIQSAKSSSDVKEYIEKGGDYMDWGEFQVDGRSTRDGRRSLSTVYADALNCGSAEDALQLIRERDPRAFTLQYHNLQANYDRIFTKPPEKYISNWNYSTFVITPVMNDWINHNFQINDAARPNGDNIIVPKVGLDRPTSLILEGPSRIGKTAWARSLGPHNYISGHLDFNPKVFNNDVFYNVIDDIEPNYLRMKHWEHLIGSQRHWLTNCKYGKPVRIKGEVPSIVLCNPGNDCSYKDYLDRPDQFGLREWTLKNAVFDFIYCPLYQTPESTEDSIGPSSAS
;
A
#
# COMPACT_ATOMS: atom_id res chain seq x y z
N MET A 1 48.85 -5.13 -47.57
CA MET A 1 47.70 -5.11 -48.51
C MET A 1 47.03 -3.76 -48.41
N PRO A 2 46.71 -3.07 -49.53
CA PRO A 2 45.98 -1.81 -49.46
C PRO A 2 44.58 -2.08 -48.92
N VAL A 3 44.19 -1.35 -47.87
CA VAL A 3 42.86 -1.43 -47.27
C VAL A 3 41.85 -1.01 -48.33
N ARG A 4 40.97 -1.92 -48.75
CA ARG A 4 39.88 -1.60 -49.68
C ARG A 4 39.03 -0.48 -49.05
N PRO A 5 38.67 0.56 -49.82
CA PRO A 5 37.84 1.66 -49.30
C PRO A 5 36.54 1.09 -48.74
N ARG A 6 36.16 1.54 -47.53
CA ARG A 6 34.92 1.10 -46.85
C ARG A 6 33.73 1.45 -47.74
N GLN A 7 33.07 0.42 -48.28
CA GLN A 7 31.82 0.58 -49.02
C GLN A 7 30.71 1.00 -48.06
N PHE A 8 29.84 1.90 -48.50
CA PHE A 8 28.67 2.34 -47.73
C PHE A 8 27.78 1.13 -47.42
N ARG A 9 27.55 0.87 -46.13
CA ARG A 9 26.70 -0.22 -45.66
C ARG A 9 26.08 0.19 -44.33
N LEU A 10 24.77 0.34 -44.30
CA LEU A 10 23.98 0.56 -43.10
C LEU A 10 22.99 -0.59 -42.95
N ASN A 11 22.85 -1.13 -41.74
CA ASN A 11 21.86 -2.15 -41.43
C ASN A 11 21.11 -1.72 -40.16
N ALA A 12 19.88 -1.25 -40.34
CA ALA A 12 19.08 -0.69 -39.28
C ALA A 12 17.60 -1.04 -39.47
N LYS A 13 16.85 -0.97 -38.37
CA LYS A 13 15.38 -1.06 -38.37
C LYS A 13 14.75 0.31 -38.59
N ASN A 14 15.41 1.37 -38.11
CA ASN A 14 14.99 2.75 -38.29
C ASN A 14 16.07 3.53 -39.03
N TYR A 15 15.66 4.33 -40.01
CA TYR A 15 16.51 5.20 -40.82
C TYR A 15 16.12 6.65 -40.62
N PHE A 16 17.13 7.51 -40.47
CA PHE A 16 16.97 8.97 -40.44
C PHE A 16 17.66 9.56 -41.66
N LEU A 17 16.92 10.34 -42.44
CA LEU A 17 17.39 10.98 -43.66
C LEU A 17 17.35 12.49 -43.46
N THR A 18 18.37 13.18 -43.93
CA THR A 18 18.42 14.65 -43.93
C THR A 18 18.77 15.15 -45.31
N TYR A 19 17.85 15.89 -45.92
CA TYR A 19 18.03 16.54 -47.22
C TYR A 19 18.31 18.03 -46.98
N ALA A 20 19.57 18.43 -47.13
CA ALA A 20 19.97 19.83 -47.02
C ALA A 20 19.50 20.62 -48.24
N ARG A 21 19.06 21.88 -48.03
CA ARG A 21 18.59 22.80 -49.08
C ARG A 21 17.57 22.17 -50.03
N CYS A 22 16.60 21.45 -49.47
CA CYS A 22 15.58 20.74 -50.23
C CYS A 22 14.32 21.61 -50.37
N SER A 23 13.93 21.90 -51.61
CA SER A 23 12.74 22.71 -51.92
C SER A 23 11.48 21.86 -52.16
N LEU A 24 11.59 20.53 -52.07
CA LEU A 24 10.45 19.62 -52.21
C LEU A 24 9.43 19.83 -51.10
N THR A 25 8.16 19.59 -51.41
CA THR A 25 7.13 19.54 -50.37
C THR A 25 7.21 18.22 -49.60
N LYS A 26 6.65 18.22 -48.39
CA LYS A 26 6.62 17.02 -47.54
C LYS A 26 5.76 15.91 -48.16
N GLU A 27 4.72 16.28 -48.90
CA GLU A 27 3.82 15.39 -49.63
C GLU A 27 4.56 14.69 -50.78
N GLU A 28 5.30 15.46 -51.60
CA GLU A 28 6.08 14.92 -52.73
C GLU A 28 7.18 13.97 -52.25
N ALA A 29 7.87 14.35 -51.17
CA ALA A 29 8.90 13.52 -50.57
C ALA A 29 8.30 12.22 -50.01
N LEU A 30 7.17 12.29 -49.31
CA LEU A 30 6.51 11.11 -48.74
C LEU A 30 6.07 10.13 -49.83
N GLN A 31 5.48 10.62 -50.93
CA GLN A 31 5.04 9.77 -52.04
C GLN A 31 6.21 8.98 -52.64
N GLN A 32 7.32 9.65 -52.94
CA GLN A 32 8.51 8.99 -53.49
C GLN A 32 9.10 7.96 -52.51
N LEU A 33 9.13 8.28 -51.21
CA LEU A 33 9.67 7.37 -50.19
C LEU A 33 8.79 6.12 -49.99
N LEU A 34 7.48 6.22 -50.21
CA LEU A 34 6.59 5.06 -50.19
C LEU A 34 6.90 4.08 -51.32
N GLU A 35 7.27 4.60 -52.50
CA GLU A 35 7.62 3.80 -53.69
C GLU A 35 8.99 3.11 -53.60
N VAL A 36 9.90 3.59 -52.75
CA VAL A 36 11.24 2.98 -52.58
C VAL A 36 11.15 1.55 -52.05
N SER A 37 11.57 0.55 -52.83
CA SER A 37 11.60 -0.85 -52.39
C SER A 37 12.70 -1.10 -51.35
N LEU A 38 12.33 -1.75 -50.24
CA LEU A 38 13.25 -2.16 -49.16
C LEU A 38 13.05 -3.64 -48.85
N ALA A 39 14.08 -4.29 -48.30
CA ALA A 39 14.03 -5.69 -47.88
C ALA A 39 13.08 -5.97 -46.70
N SER A 40 12.51 -4.94 -46.09
CA SER A 40 11.53 -5.05 -45.01
C SER A 40 10.42 -4.02 -45.21
N ASN A 41 9.20 -4.37 -44.77
CA ASN A 41 8.03 -3.52 -44.89
C ASN A 41 8.20 -2.23 -44.08
N LYS A 42 7.72 -1.12 -44.65
CA LYS A 42 7.65 0.17 -43.96
C LYS A 42 6.44 0.15 -43.04
N LYS A 43 6.63 0.52 -41.76
CA LYS A 43 5.56 0.63 -40.76
C LYS A 43 5.16 2.07 -40.49
N TYR A 44 6.14 2.97 -40.48
CA TYR A 44 5.92 4.37 -40.21
C TYR A 44 6.92 5.24 -40.98
N ILE A 45 6.44 6.34 -41.54
CA ILE A 45 7.25 7.39 -42.14
C ILE A 45 6.77 8.74 -41.61
N ARG A 46 7.70 9.58 -41.15
CA ARG A 46 7.46 11.00 -40.87
C ARG A 46 8.38 11.84 -41.72
N VAL A 47 7.81 12.86 -42.37
CA VAL A 47 8.55 13.89 -43.10
C VAL A 47 8.31 15.22 -42.40
N ALA A 48 9.36 15.87 -41.93
CA ALA A 48 9.30 17.16 -41.25
C ALA A 48 10.14 18.20 -42.02
N ARG A 49 9.59 19.40 -42.15
CA ARG A 49 10.27 20.54 -42.77
C ARG A 49 10.87 21.43 -41.68
N GLU A 50 12.16 21.69 -41.78
CA GLU A 50 12.91 22.54 -40.86
C GLU A 50 13.51 23.72 -41.64
N LEU A 51 13.42 24.92 -41.08
CA LEU A 51 14.17 26.07 -41.58
C LEU A 51 15.44 26.18 -40.75
N HIS A 52 16.60 26.07 -41.40
CA HIS A 52 17.87 26.33 -40.72
C HIS A 52 17.97 27.80 -40.29
N GLU A 53 18.88 28.10 -39.35
CA GLU A 53 19.16 29.47 -38.87
C GLU A 53 19.52 30.45 -40.01
N ASP A 54 20.03 29.93 -41.14
CA ASP A 54 20.33 30.68 -42.36
C ASP A 54 19.11 30.89 -43.29
N GLY A 55 17.92 30.44 -42.88
CA GLY A 55 16.68 30.49 -43.64
C GLY A 55 16.54 29.43 -44.73
N SER A 56 17.53 28.53 -44.90
CA SER A 56 17.47 27.50 -45.92
C SER A 56 16.57 26.32 -45.52
N PRO A 57 15.72 25.80 -46.43
CA PRO A 57 14.80 24.72 -46.11
C PRO A 57 15.50 23.36 -46.09
N HIS A 58 15.34 22.62 -45.01
CA HIS A 58 15.80 21.25 -44.84
C HIS A 58 14.61 20.31 -44.66
N LEU A 59 14.75 19.09 -45.18
CA LEU A 59 13.78 18.02 -44.96
C LEU A 59 14.41 16.92 -44.12
N HIS A 60 13.78 16.62 -43.00
CA HIS A 60 14.13 15.52 -42.11
C HIS A 60 13.10 14.42 -42.26
N VAL A 61 13.57 13.18 -42.47
CA VAL A 61 12.69 12.03 -42.66
C VAL A 61 13.09 10.92 -41.71
N LEU A 62 12.10 10.36 -41.04
CA LEU A 62 12.22 9.15 -40.27
C LEU A 62 11.46 8.02 -40.95
N ILE A 63 12.12 6.87 -41.16
CA ILE A 63 11.51 5.64 -41.67
C ILE A 63 11.71 4.54 -40.64
N GLN A 64 10.62 3.92 -40.19
CA GLN A 64 10.63 2.74 -39.36
C GLN A 64 10.16 1.52 -40.15
N LEU A 65 10.95 0.45 -40.08
CA LEU A 65 10.68 -0.82 -40.75
C LEU A 65 10.23 -1.89 -39.75
N GLU A 66 9.56 -2.90 -40.27
CA GLU A 66 9.16 -4.08 -39.51
C GLU A 66 10.37 -4.86 -38.95
N GLY A 67 11.37 -5.05 -39.79
CA GLY A 67 12.63 -5.72 -39.50
C GLY A 67 13.83 -4.89 -39.96
N ARG A 68 15.03 -5.42 -39.73
CA ARG A 68 16.25 -4.75 -40.19
C ARG A 68 16.38 -4.89 -41.70
N ALA A 69 16.53 -3.78 -42.41
CA ALA A 69 16.92 -3.79 -43.83
C ALA A 69 18.36 -3.34 -43.94
N GLN A 70 19.11 -3.90 -44.90
CA GLN A 70 20.46 -3.46 -45.21
C GLN A 70 20.44 -2.56 -46.44
N VAL A 71 20.97 -1.34 -46.29
CA VAL A 71 21.16 -0.38 -47.38
C VAL A 71 22.65 -0.30 -47.71
N THR A 72 23.01 -0.70 -48.93
CA THR A 72 24.37 -0.61 -49.48
C THR A 72 24.51 0.46 -50.56
N ASN A 73 23.40 0.85 -51.18
CA ASN A 73 23.36 1.93 -52.16
C ASN A 73 23.05 3.25 -51.46
N ASN A 74 23.99 4.19 -51.48
CA ASN A 74 23.78 5.52 -50.87
C ASN A 74 22.76 6.38 -51.65
N ARG A 75 22.47 6.06 -52.92
CA ARG A 75 21.48 6.76 -53.74
C ARG A 75 20.06 6.20 -53.65
N LEU A 76 19.84 5.21 -52.79
CA LEU A 76 18.54 4.53 -52.68
C LEU A 76 17.39 5.48 -52.31
N PHE A 77 17.71 6.54 -51.56
CA PHE A 77 16.75 7.52 -51.07
C PHE A 77 16.90 8.89 -51.78
N ASP A 78 17.49 8.95 -52.98
CA ASP A 78 17.54 10.20 -53.75
C ASP A 78 16.11 10.63 -54.12
N LEU A 79 15.79 11.91 -53.89
CA LEU A 79 14.50 12.48 -54.29
C LEU A 79 14.64 13.32 -55.56
N HIS A 80 13.59 13.31 -56.38
CA HIS A 80 13.53 14.03 -57.65
C HIS A 80 12.52 15.19 -57.56
N SER A 81 12.91 16.35 -58.08
CA SER A 81 11.96 17.45 -58.28
C SER A 81 11.01 17.13 -59.45
N PRO A 82 9.68 17.33 -59.30
CA PRO A 82 8.74 17.10 -60.40
C PRO A 82 8.82 18.19 -61.49
N SER A 83 9.30 19.38 -61.14
CA SER A 83 9.37 20.56 -62.03
C SER A 83 10.77 20.89 -62.53
N SER A 84 11.81 20.23 -62.01
CA SER A 84 13.20 20.49 -62.39
C SER A 84 14.02 19.20 -62.44
N SER A 85 15.14 19.20 -63.17
CA SER A 85 16.06 18.05 -63.20
C SER A 85 16.96 17.95 -61.95
N ILE A 86 16.66 18.69 -60.89
CA ILE A 86 17.42 18.71 -59.64
C ILE A 86 17.14 17.42 -58.85
N LYS A 87 18.21 16.84 -58.30
CA LYS A 87 18.17 15.66 -57.43
C LYS A 87 18.63 16.05 -56.03
N PHE A 88 17.92 15.59 -55.01
CA PHE A 88 18.25 15.83 -53.61
C PHE A 88 18.80 14.54 -52.99
N HIS A 89 20.06 14.57 -52.58
CA HIS A 89 20.74 13.44 -51.96
C HIS A 89 20.71 13.56 -50.43
N PRO A 90 20.20 12.57 -49.70
CA PRO A 90 20.14 12.64 -48.24
C PRO A 90 21.43 12.21 -47.57
N ASN A 91 21.67 12.76 -46.38
CA ASN A 91 22.51 12.11 -45.39
C ASN A 91 21.73 10.96 -44.74
N ILE A 92 22.16 9.72 -44.96
CA ILE A 92 21.48 8.52 -44.46
C ILE A 92 22.16 8.07 -43.16
N GLN A 93 21.40 8.02 -42.07
CA GLN A 93 21.87 7.57 -40.77
C GLN A 93 20.95 6.50 -40.18
N SER A 94 21.52 5.60 -39.39
CA SER A 94 20.75 4.66 -38.58
C SER A 94 20.20 5.38 -37.35
N ALA A 95 18.88 5.40 -37.16
CA ALA A 95 18.26 5.91 -35.95
C ALA A 95 18.31 4.82 -34.86
N LYS A 96 19.28 4.93 -33.95
CA LYS A 96 19.57 3.90 -32.93
C LYS A 96 18.62 3.92 -31.72
N SER A 97 17.82 4.98 -31.55
CA SER A 97 16.98 5.22 -30.37
C SER A 97 15.57 5.66 -30.75
N SER A 98 14.54 5.14 -30.07
CA SER A 98 13.17 5.68 -30.18
C SER A 98 13.02 7.03 -29.47
N SER A 99 13.92 7.38 -28.53
CA SER A 99 13.89 8.63 -27.76
C SER A 99 14.27 9.83 -28.62
N ASP A 100 15.39 9.74 -29.35
CA ASP A 100 15.83 10.75 -30.32
C ASP A 100 14.77 10.96 -31.41
N VAL A 101 14.13 9.86 -31.81
CA VAL A 101 13.00 9.84 -32.74
C VAL A 101 11.77 10.54 -32.14
N LYS A 102 11.49 10.33 -30.85
CA LYS A 102 10.33 10.89 -30.15
C LYS A 102 10.47 12.39 -29.88
N GLU A 103 11.66 12.87 -29.52
CA GLU A 103 11.97 14.31 -29.45
C GLU A 103 11.77 15.00 -30.80
N TYR A 104 12.13 14.34 -31.90
CA TYR A 104 11.85 14.83 -33.25
C TYR A 104 10.38 14.72 -33.65
N ILE A 105 9.63 13.78 -33.07
CA ILE A 105 8.19 13.65 -33.27
C ILE A 105 7.41 14.73 -32.47
N GLU A 106 7.94 15.18 -31.34
CA GLU A 106 7.27 16.12 -30.43
C GLU A 106 7.68 17.59 -30.64
N LYS A 107 8.82 17.86 -31.31
CA LYS A 107 9.16 19.23 -31.74
C LYS A 107 8.14 19.72 -32.78
N GLY A 108 7.23 20.59 -32.34
CA GLY A 108 6.20 21.19 -33.19
C GLY A 108 6.79 22.00 -34.34
N GLY A 109 6.26 21.78 -35.54
CA GLY A 109 6.67 22.44 -36.78
C GLY A 109 6.29 21.57 -37.98
N ASP A 110 5.84 22.18 -39.06
CA ASP A 110 5.34 21.57 -40.31
C ASP A 110 5.81 20.12 -40.66
N TYR A 111 4.99 19.09 -40.35
CA TYR A 111 5.27 17.68 -40.64
C TYR A 111 4.09 16.93 -41.31
N MET A 112 4.37 15.72 -41.84
CA MET A 112 3.39 14.78 -42.40
C MET A 112 3.78 13.34 -42.07
N ASP A 113 2.78 12.52 -41.72
CA ASP A 113 2.96 11.15 -41.27
C ASP A 113 2.24 10.13 -42.17
N TRP A 114 2.82 8.94 -42.26
CA TRP A 114 2.19 7.76 -42.83
C TRP A 114 2.42 6.54 -41.92
N GLY A 115 1.35 5.80 -41.62
CA GLY A 115 1.38 4.63 -40.73
C GLY A 115 1.36 4.98 -39.24
N GLU A 116 1.60 3.98 -38.39
CA GLU A 116 1.61 4.11 -36.93
C GLU A 116 2.99 3.79 -36.34
N PHE A 117 3.51 4.70 -35.52
CA PHE A 117 4.81 4.53 -34.87
C PHE A 117 4.77 3.45 -33.78
N GLN A 118 5.72 2.51 -33.82
CA GLN A 118 5.85 1.41 -32.86
C GLN A 118 7.05 1.64 -31.95
N VAL A 119 6.81 1.69 -30.64
CA VAL A 119 7.87 1.91 -29.63
C VAL A 119 8.69 0.62 -29.46
N ASP A 120 9.97 0.67 -29.84
CA ASP A 120 10.89 -0.47 -29.71
C ASP A 120 11.43 -0.58 -28.27
N GLY A 121 11.08 -1.66 -27.56
CA GLY A 121 11.43 -1.91 -26.15
C GLY A 121 12.92 -2.10 -25.82
N ARG A 122 13.84 -1.77 -26.74
CA ARG A 122 15.30 -1.85 -26.57
C ARG A 122 15.99 -0.47 -26.54
N SER A 123 15.23 0.62 -26.53
CA SER A 123 15.77 1.94 -26.82
C SER A 123 15.59 2.95 -25.69
N THR A 124 16.48 2.86 -24.70
CA THR A 124 16.92 4.03 -23.92
C THR A 124 18.38 4.28 -24.29
N ARG A 125 18.59 5.24 -25.21
CA ARG A 125 19.92 5.77 -25.57
C ARG A 125 20.40 6.83 -24.59
N ASP A 126 19.61 7.10 -23.55
CA ASP A 126 20.11 7.57 -22.26
C ASP A 126 20.14 6.40 -21.28
N GLY A 127 21.33 6.07 -20.80
CA GLY A 127 21.46 5.16 -19.67
C GLY A 127 20.65 5.69 -18.49
N ARG A 128 19.57 4.99 -18.15
CA ARG A 128 18.85 5.06 -16.87
C ARG A 128 18.17 6.41 -16.53
N ARG A 129 16.89 6.55 -16.89
CA ARG A 129 15.92 6.53 -15.78
C ARG A 129 16.00 5.10 -15.27
N SER A 130 16.85 4.92 -14.27
CA SER A 130 17.17 3.62 -13.74
C SER A 130 15.86 2.88 -13.51
N LEU A 131 15.80 1.55 -13.66
CA LEU A 131 14.65 0.84 -13.11
C LEU A 131 14.39 1.30 -11.66
N SER A 132 15.45 1.69 -10.94
CA SER A 132 15.33 2.37 -9.65
C SER A 132 14.57 3.70 -9.67
N THR A 133 14.63 4.54 -10.71
CA THR A 133 13.79 5.75 -10.79
C THR A 133 12.34 5.39 -11.08
N VAL A 134 12.06 4.37 -11.90
CA VAL A 134 10.68 3.91 -12.14
C VAL A 134 10.08 3.34 -10.85
N TYR A 135 10.84 2.52 -10.13
CA TYR A 135 10.42 1.99 -8.84
C TYR A 135 10.36 3.10 -7.76
N ALA A 136 11.26 4.09 -7.77
CA ALA A 136 11.18 5.23 -6.86
C ALA A 136 9.94 6.10 -7.14
N ASP A 137 9.65 6.38 -8.40
CA ASP A 137 8.43 7.10 -8.81
C ASP A 137 7.19 6.32 -8.38
N ALA A 138 7.19 4.98 -8.55
CA ALA A 138 6.09 4.11 -8.10
C ALA A 138 5.93 4.10 -6.58
N LEU A 139 7.03 4.16 -5.82
CA LEU A 139 6.98 4.28 -4.35
C LEU A 139 6.45 5.63 -3.88
N ASN A 140 6.63 6.68 -4.69
CA ASN A 140 6.15 8.04 -4.39
C ASN A 140 4.71 8.28 -4.89
N CYS A 141 4.05 7.30 -5.49
CA CYS A 141 2.63 7.38 -5.81
C CYS A 141 1.77 7.47 -4.54
N GLY A 142 0.53 7.97 -4.67
CA GLY A 142 -0.39 8.08 -3.53
C GLY A 142 -1.09 6.78 -3.15
N SER A 143 -1.03 5.75 -4.01
CA SER A 143 -1.76 4.49 -3.83
C SER A 143 -1.05 3.31 -4.50
N ALA A 144 -1.39 2.09 -4.07
CA ALA A 144 -0.90 0.85 -4.67
C ALA A 144 -1.35 0.68 -6.13
N GLU A 145 -2.57 1.15 -6.45
CA GLU A 145 -3.13 1.08 -7.79
C GLU A 145 -2.36 1.98 -8.77
N ASP A 146 -2.07 3.22 -8.37
CA ASP A 146 -1.29 4.18 -9.17
C ASP A 146 0.13 3.66 -9.41
N ALA A 147 0.75 3.09 -8.36
CA ALA A 147 2.08 2.50 -8.45
C ALA A 147 2.11 1.32 -9.44
N LEU A 148 1.11 0.43 -9.38
CA LEU A 148 0.97 -0.69 -10.30
C LEU A 148 0.72 -0.23 -11.74
N GLN A 149 -0.10 0.80 -11.94
CA GLN A 149 -0.33 1.39 -13.25
C GLN A 149 0.96 1.98 -13.83
N LEU A 150 1.73 2.71 -13.02
CA LEU A 150 3.02 3.26 -13.44
C LEU A 150 4.00 2.15 -13.87
N ILE A 151 4.08 1.04 -13.11
CA ILE A 151 4.90 -0.12 -13.50
C ILE A 151 4.36 -0.76 -14.78
N ARG A 152 3.05 -0.88 -14.96
CA ARG A 152 2.45 -1.41 -16.19
C ARG A 152 2.83 -0.60 -17.42
N GLU A 153 2.85 0.73 -17.30
CA GLU A 153 3.19 1.65 -18.40
C GLU A 153 4.70 1.72 -18.69
N ARG A 154 5.54 1.67 -17.64
CA ARG A 154 6.98 1.94 -17.73
C ARG A 154 7.86 0.68 -17.71
N ASP A 155 7.39 -0.41 -17.11
CA ASP A 155 8.03 -1.74 -17.11
C ASP A 155 6.98 -2.88 -17.22
N PRO A 156 6.35 -3.04 -18.40
CA PRO A 156 5.33 -4.06 -18.63
C PRO A 156 5.85 -5.49 -18.44
N ARG A 157 7.17 -5.70 -18.55
CA ARG A 157 7.79 -7.01 -18.36
C ARG A 157 7.77 -7.41 -16.90
N ALA A 158 8.21 -6.54 -15.99
CA ALA A 158 8.13 -6.82 -14.56
C ALA A 158 6.67 -6.95 -14.11
N PHE A 159 5.79 -6.08 -14.61
CA PHE A 159 4.35 -6.17 -14.35
C PHE A 159 3.79 -7.56 -14.70
N THR A 160 4.12 -8.10 -15.87
CA THR A 160 3.59 -9.39 -16.32
C THR A 160 4.21 -10.58 -15.58
N LEU A 161 5.52 -10.57 -15.36
CA LEU A 161 6.22 -11.72 -14.76
C LEU A 161 6.14 -11.75 -13.23
N GLN A 162 6.02 -10.59 -12.58
CA GLN A 162 6.11 -10.44 -11.13
C GLN A 162 4.87 -9.78 -10.51
N TYR A 163 3.73 -9.79 -11.22
CA TYR A 163 2.48 -9.16 -10.78
C TYR A 163 2.15 -9.44 -9.30
N HIS A 164 2.15 -10.71 -8.89
CA HIS A 164 1.81 -11.12 -7.52
C HIS A 164 2.75 -10.54 -6.46
N ASN A 165 4.05 -10.41 -6.76
CA ASN A 165 5.03 -9.83 -5.83
C ASN A 165 4.91 -8.31 -5.79
N LEU A 166 4.70 -7.67 -6.95
CA LEU A 166 4.49 -6.22 -7.03
C LEU A 166 3.23 -5.82 -6.27
N GLN A 167 2.11 -6.51 -6.52
CA GLN A 167 0.86 -6.27 -5.81
C GLN A 167 1.02 -6.45 -4.30
N ALA A 168 1.54 -7.60 -3.85
CA ALA A 168 1.74 -7.85 -2.42
C ALA A 168 2.70 -6.86 -1.74
N ASN A 169 3.70 -6.35 -2.47
CA ASN A 169 4.63 -5.35 -1.94
C ASN A 169 4.00 -3.97 -1.87
N TYR A 170 3.36 -3.51 -2.94
CA TYR A 170 2.70 -2.20 -2.97
C TYR A 170 1.52 -2.16 -2.00
N ASP A 171 0.74 -3.23 -1.88
CA ASP A 171 -0.29 -3.34 -0.86
C ASP A 171 0.31 -3.07 0.53
N ARG A 172 1.44 -3.72 0.87
CA ARG A 172 2.12 -3.51 2.16
C ARG A 172 2.67 -2.10 2.35
N ILE A 173 3.25 -1.51 1.30
CA ILE A 173 3.87 -0.18 1.36
C ILE A 173 2.81 0.91 1.53
N PHE A 174 1.70 0.80 0.80
CA PHE A 174 0.60 1.77 0.81
C PHE A 174 -0.50 1.42 1.81
N THR A 175 -0.34 0.34 2.59
CA THR A 175 -1.26 0.02 3.69
C THR A 175 -1.21 1.19 4.67
N LYS A 176 -2.34 1.91 4.78
CA LYS A 176 -2.49 2.93 5.81
C LYS A 176 -2.28 2.28 7.18
N PRO A 177 -1.63 2.97 8.14
CA PRO A 177 -1.61 2.50 9.50
C PRO A 177 -3.04 2.21 9.94
N PRO A 178 -3.29 1.07 10.62
CA PRO A 178 -4.63 0.78 11.12
C PRO A 178 -5.11 1.95 11.96
N GLU A 179 -6.31 2.44 11.67
CA GLU A 179 -6.90 3.54 12.42
C GLU A 179 -7.01 3.13 13.89
N LYS A 180 -6.58 4.02 14.79
CA LYS A 180 -6.73 3.78 16.22
C LYS A 180 -8.21 3.75 16.54
N TYR A 181 -8.63 2.75 17.32
CA TYR A 181 -9.99 2.72 17.82
C TYR A 181 -10.27 3.96 18.67
N ILE A 182 -11.35 4.67 18.34
CA ILE A 182 -11.88 5.79 19.14
C ILE A 182 -13.20 5.30 19.74
N SER A 183 -13.31 5.40 21.07
CA SER A 183 -14.56 5.09 21.75
C SER A 183 -15.64 6.11 21.39
N ASN A 184 -16.83 5.62 21.04
CA ASN A 184 -18.01 6.47 20.85
C ASN A 184 -18.60 6.97 22.19
N TRP A 185 -18.10 6.46 23.31
CA TRP A 185 -18.59 6.73 24.65
C TRP A 185 -17.54 7.46 25.48
N ASN A 186 -17.97 8.49 26.21
CA ASN A 186 -17.12 9.19 27.15
C ASN A 186 -16.97 8.36 28.42
N TYR A 187 -15.75 8.20 28.92
CA TYR A 187 -15.48 7.45 30.14
C TYR A 187 -16.29 7.94 31.35
N SER A 188 -16.55 9.25 31.43
CA SER A 188 -17.30 9.85 32.55
C SER A 188 -18.78 9.43 32.59
N THR A 189 -19.33 8.86 31.53
CA THR A 189 -20.73 8.39 31.50
C THR A 189 -20.89 7.00 32.12
N PHE A 190 -19.79 6.29 32.38
CA PHE A 190 -19.87 4.95 32.92
C PHE A 190 -20.04 4.95 34.45
N VAL A 191 -20.90 4.08 34.95
CA VAL A 191 -21.06 3.77 36.36
C VAL A 191 -20.09 2.64 36.71
N ILE A 192 -18.96 2.98 37.32
CA ILE A 192 -17.86 2.04 37.57
C ILE A 192 -18.01 1.45 38.98
N THR A 193 -17.86 0.13 39.10
CA THR A 193 -17.87 -0.55 40.40
C THR A 193 -16.61 -0.22 41.20
N PRO A 194 -16.64 -0.32 42.55
CA PRO A 194 -15.44 -0.17 43.37
C PRO A 194 -14.30 -1.12 42.94
N VAL A 195 -14.63 -2.36 42.57
CA VAL A 195 -13.65 -3.37 42.17
C VAL A 195 -12.94 -2.99 40.87
N MET A 196 -13.70 -2.52 39.86
CA MET A 196 -13.12 -2.02 38.61
C MET A 196 -12.22 -0.81 38.85
N ASN A 197 -12.64 0.12 39.72
CA ASN A 197 -11.86 1.30 40.05
C ASN A 197 -10.56 0.94 40.79
N ASP A 198 -10.62 0.02 41.75
CA ASP A 198 -9.45 -0.47 42.48
C ASP A 198 -8.46 -1.18 41.54
N TRP A 199 -8.97 -1.97 40.59
CA TRP A 199 -8.15 -2.62 39.57
C TRP A 199 -7.44 -1.59 38.67
N ILE A 200 -8.16 -0.55 38.22
CA ILE A 200 -7.57 0.55 37.45
C ILE A 200 -6.46 1.22 38.27
N ASN A 201 -6.77 1.61 39.51
CA ASN A 201 -5.84 2.30 40.40
C ASN A 201 -4.65 1.42 40.80
N HIS A 202 -4.77 0.10 40.77
CA HIS A 202 -3.67 -0.81 41.03
C HIS A 202 -2.66 -0.80 39.88
N ASN A 203 -3.14 -0.97 38.64
CA ASN A 203 -2.31 -1.18 37.45
C ASN A 203 -1.89 0.11 36.73
N PHE A 204 -2.68 1.17 36.83
CA PHE A 204 -2.55 2.38 36.02
C PHE A 204 -2.56 3.66 36.85
N GLN A 205 -2.05 4.74 36.27
CA GLN A 205 -2.23 6.11 36.74
C GLN A 205 -3.30 6.77 35.88
N ILE A 206 -4.22 7.50 36.51
CA ILE A 206 -5.22 8.29 35.80
C ILE A 206 -4.52 9.52 35.23
N ASN A 207 -4.75 9.79 33.95
CA ASN A 207 -4.24 10.97 33.27
C ASN A 207 -5.24 12.10 33.45
N ASP A 208 -5.05 12.92 34.49
CA ASP A 208 -5.94 14.05 34.81
C ASP A 208 -6.02 15.10 33.68
N ALA A 209 -5.07 15.10 32.74
CA ALA A 209 -5.05 15.99 31.59
C ALA A 209 -5.76 15.42 30.35
N ALA A 210 -6.32 14.20 30.41
CA ALA A 210 -6.96 13.55 29.27
C ALA A 210 -8.27 14.27 28.88
N ARG A 211 -8.36 14.71 27.62
CA ARG A 211 -9.61 15.23 27.06
C ARG A 211 -10.60 14.09 26.79
N PRO A 212 -11.92 14.32 26.99
CA PRO A 212 -12.92 13.33 26.64
C PRO A 212 -12.84 12.96 25.15
N ASN A 213 -12.81 11.65 24.88
CA ASN A 213 -12.80 11.01 23.55
C ASN A 213 -11.54 11.21 22.67
N GLY A 214 -10.41 11.69 23.21
CA GLY A 214 -9.19 11.91 22.41
C GLY A 214 -7.89 11.41 23.04
N ASP A 215 -7.79 11.42 24.36
CA ASP A 215 -6.55 11.10 25.07
C ASP A 215 -6.66 9.79 25.86
N ASN A 216 -5.51 9.18 26.15
CA ASN A 216 -5.43 7.99 26.99
C ASN A 216 -5.86 8.38 28.42
N ILE A 217 -6.98 7.84 28.92
CA ILE A 217 -7.49 8.09 30.29
C ILE A 217 -6.55 7.47 31.32
N ILE A 218 -5.97 6.33 30.97
CA ILE A 218 -5.03 5.61 31.83
C ILE A 218 -3.65 5.54 31.20
N VAL A 219 -2.62 5.55 32.04
CA VAL A 219 -1.22 5.31 31.67
C VAL A 219 -0.67 4.20 32.55
N PRO A 220 0.08 3.21 32.00
CA PRO A 220 0.68 2.14 32.80
C PRO A 220 1.60 2.69 33.90
N LYS A 221 1.50 2.14 35.11
CA LYS A 221 2.43 2.49 36.19
C LYS A 221 3.83 1.98 35.86
N VAL A 222 4.83 2.84 36.03
CA VAL A 222 6.24 2.49 35.86
C VAL A 222 6.71 1.63 37.03
N GLY A 223 7.40 0.52 36.75
CA GLY A 223 8.03 -0.34 37.77
C GLY A 223 7.16 -1.46 38.35
N LEU A 224 5.96 -1.69 37.82
CA LEU A 224 5.11 -2.82 38.20
C LEU A 224 5.57 -4.09 37.47
N ASP A 225 6.26 -5.00 38.17
CA ASP A 225 6.89 -6.22 37.58
C ASP A 225 5.86 -7.31 37.17
N ARG A 226 4.56 -7.10 37.48
CA ARG A 226 3.41 -7.91 37.00
C ARG A 226 2.06 -7.24 37.34
N PRO A 227 1.33 -6.69 36.36
CA PRO A 227 -0.02 -6.19 36.58
C PRO A 227 -1.02 -7.34 36.69
N THR A 228 -2.08 -7.15 37.46
CA THR A 228 -3.16 -8.13 37.60
C THR A 228 -4.21 -7.96 36.51
N SER A 229 -4.82 -9.04 36.04
CA SER A 229 -5.93 -8.98 35.06
C SER A 229 -7.27 -8.77 35.75
N LEU A 230 -8.30 -8.39 34.99
CA LEU A 230 -9.69 -8.27 35.45
C LEU A 230 -10.56 -9.25 34.67
N ILE A 231 -11.37 -10.03 35.37
CA ILE A 231 -12.41 -10.89 34.77
C ILE A 231 -13.75 -10.28 35.15
N LEU A 232 -14.47 -9.80 34.15
CA LEU A 232 -15.72 -9.08 34.26
C LEU A 232 -16.87 -9.94 33.74
N GLU A 233 -17.68 -10.44 34.67
CA GLU A 233 -18.84 -11.26 34.34
C GLU A 233 -20.13 -10.46 34.49
N GLY A 234 -21.06 -10.59 33.54
CA GLY A 234 -22.38 -9.98 33.65
C GLY A 234 -23.27 -10.27 32.44
N PRO A 235 -24.56 -9.89 32.44
CA PRO A 235 -25.42 -10.06 31.27
C PRO A 235 -24.94 -9.33 30.01
N SER A 236 -25.46 -9.74 28.85
CA SER A 236 -25.22 -9.04 27.59
C SER A 236 -25.88 -7.64 27.60
N ARG A 237 -25.34 -6.70 26.81
CA ARG A 237 -25.88 -5.34 26.60
C ARG A 237 -25.87 -4.40 27.82
N ILE A 238 -25.08 -4.71 28.85
CA ILE A 238 -24.87 -3.82 30.02
C ILE A 238 -23.70 -2.85 29.86
N GLY A 239 -23.02 -2.83 28.70
CA GLY A 239 -21.93 -1.87 28.43
C GLY A 239 -20.51 -2.34 28.76
N LYS A 240 -20.29 -3.63 29.11
CA LYS A 240 -18.96 -4.21 29.42
C LYS A 240 -17.91 -3.90 28.35
N THR A 241 -18.19 -4.27 27.10
CA THR A 241 -17.29 -4.06 25.96
C THR A 241 -17.03 -2.58 25.70
N ALA A 242 -18.06 -1.74 25.82
CA ALA A 242 -17.93 -0.30 25.62
C ALA A 242 -17.01 0.32 26.68
N TRP A 243 -17.18 -0.05 27.95
CA TRP A 243 -16.32 0.41 29.03
C TRP A 243 -14.88 -0.08 28.85
N ALA A 244 -14.67 -1.38 28.63
CA ALA A 244 -13.33 -1.97 28.54
C ALA A 244 -12.51 -1.33 27.40
N ARG A 245 -13.16 -1.00 26.28
CA ARG A 245 -12.51 -0.38 25.12
C ARG A 245 -12.38 1.14 25.23
N SER A 246 -12.92 1.76 26.29
CA SER A 246 -12.87 3.22 26.47
C SER A 246 -11.61 3.74 27.16
N LEU A 247 -10.85 2.91 27.89
CA LEU A 247 -9.81 3.38 28.81
C LEU A 247 -8.54 3.91 28.11
N GLY A 248 -8.11 3.27 27.03
CA GLY A 248 -6.88 3.65 26.33
C GLY A 248 -6.46 2.66 25.24
N PRO A 249 -5.19 2.73 24.77
CA PRO A 249 -4.67 1.84 23.74
C PRO A 249 -4.72 0.37 24.18
N HIS A 250 -5.45 -0.45 23.43
CA HIS A 250 -5.67 -1.86 23.74
C HIS A 250 -5.73 -2.72 22.49
N ASN A 251 -5.44 -4.01 22.66
CA ASN A 251 -5.86 -5.02 21.69
C ASN A 251 -7.30 -5.44 22.00
N TYR A 252 -8.14 -5.62 20.98
CA TYR A 252 -9.47 -6.20 21.13
C TYR A 252 -9.50 -7.56 20.43
N ILE A 253 -9.68 -8.62 21.22
CA ILE A 253 -9.65 -10.00 20.75
C ILE A 253 -11.02 -10.60 21.02
N SER A 254 -11.76 -10.87 19.94
CA SER A 254 -13.10 -11.43 20.02
C SER A 254 -13.23 -12.69 19.17
N GLY A 255 -13.77 -13.76 19.76
CA GLY A 255 -14.04 -15.03 19.08
C GLY A 255 -12.81 -15.89 18.77
N HIS A 256 -11.79 -15.35 18.08
CA HIS A 256 -10.56 -16.09 17.75
C HIS A 256 -9.30 -15.35 18.20
N LEU A 257 -8.34 -16.09 18.78
CA LEU A 257 -7.04 -15.58 19.20
C LEU A 257 -6.09 -15.53 18.01
N ASP A 258 -5.98 -14.37 17.37
CA ASP A 258 -4.97 -14.10 16.34
C ASP A 258 -3.88 -13.15 16.85
N PHE A 259 -2.66 -13.66 16.95
CA PHE A 259 -1.48 -12.91 17.38
C PHE A 259 -0.61 -12.44 16.20
N ASN A 260 -1.13 -12.49 14.97
CA ASN A 260 -0.43 -11.98 13.80
C ASN A 260 -0.10 -10.48 14.00
N PRO A 261 1.12 -10.00 13.68
CA PRO A 261 1.50 -8.60 13.85
C PRO A 261 0.64 -7.61 13.05
N LYS A 262 -0.16 -8.10 12.09
CA LYS A 262 -1.16 -7.30 11.37
C LYS A 262 -2.38 -6.94 12.22
N VAL A 263 -2.70 -7.75 13.24
CA VAL A 263 -3.92 -7.64 14.05
C VAL A 263 -3.58 -7.34 15.50
N PHE A 264 -2.51 -7.94 16.03
CA PHE A 264 -2.07 -7.78 17.40
C PHE A 264 -0.92 -6.78 17.51
N ASN A 265 -1.06 -5.80 18.41
CA ASN A 265 -0.06 -4.78 18.66
C ASN A 265 0.61 -4.97 20.03
N ASN A 266 1.95 -4.89 20.07
CA ASN A 266 2.72 -4.95 21.31
C ASN A 266 2.76 -3.60 22.06
N ASP A 267 2.44 -2.50 21.38
CA ASP A 267 2.45 -1.14 21.92
C ASP A 267 1.05 -0.75 22.43
N VAL A 268 0.53 -1.55 23.35
CA VAL A 268 -0.76 -1.33 24.03
C VAL A 268 -0.59 -1.31 25.54
N PHE A 269 -1.58 -0.79 26.25
CA PHE A 269 -1.60 -0.73 27.72
C PHE A 269 -2.27 -1.94 28.35
N TYR A 270 -3.23 -2.55 27.67
CA TYR A 270 -3.96 -3.73 28.13
C TYR A 270 -4.56 -4.51 26.94
N ASN A 271 -5.05 -5.71 27.19
CA ASN A 271 -5.82 -6.50 26.22
C ASN A 271 -7.29 -6.59 26.66
N VAL A 272 -8.21 -6.57 25.70
CA VAL A 272 -9.63 -6.87 25.91
C VAL A 272 -9.92 -8.21 25.24
N ILE A 273 -10.35 -9.18 26.02
CA ILE A 273 -10.69 -10.53 25.58
C ILE A 273 -12.21 -10.65 25.74
N ASP A 274 -12.94 -10.67 24.63
CA ASP A 274 -14.40 -10.62 24.62
C ASP A 274 -14.99 -11.87 23.95
N ASP A 275 -16.01 -12.45 24.57
CA ASP A 275 -16.69 -13.67 24.10
C ASP A 275 -15.72 -14.81 23.73
N ILE A 276 -14.72 -15.07 24.59
CA ILE A 276 -13.80 -16.22 24.46
C ILE A 276 -14.02 -17.21 25.60
N GLU A 277 -14.32 -18.45 25.24
CA GLU A 277 -14.52 -19.55 26.18
C GLU A 277 -13.26 -19.82 27.04
N PRO A 278 -13.41 -20.06 28.36
CA PRO A 278 -12.29 -20.33 29.26
C PRO A 278 -11.42 -21.51 28.80
N ASN A 279 -12.05 -22.58 28.30
CA ASN A 279 -11.34 -23.77 27.85
C ASN A 279 -10.39 -23.45 26.68
N TYR A 280 -10.78 -22.54 25.79
CA TYR A 280 -9.96 -22.14 24.66
C TYR A 280 -8.69 -21.40 25.10
N LEU A 281 -8.80 -20.51 26.10
CA LEU A 281 -7.63 -19.86 26.70
C LEU A 281 -6.73 -20.85 27.45
N ARG A 282 -7.32 -21.78 28.22
CA ARG A 282 -6.59 -22.76 29.03
C ARG A 282 -5.60 -23.56 28.20
N MET A 283 -5.98 -23.93 26.98
CA MET A 283 -5.15 -24.79 26.13
C MET A 283 -3.76 -24.19 25.81
N LYS A 284 -3.61 -22.86 25.76
CA LYS A 284 -2.35 -22.24 25.28
C LYS A 284 -1.94 -20.92 25.92
N HIS A 285 -2.88 -20.10 26.37
CA HIS A 285 -2.61 -18.68 26.64
C HIS A 285 -3.12 -18.17 27.98
N TRP A 286 -3.69 -19.02 28.83
CA TRP A 286 -4.21 -18.62 30.16
C TRP A 286 -3.16 -17.90 30.99
N GLU A 287 -2.02 -18.54 31.25
CA GLU A 287 -0.99 -17.92 32.08
C GLU A 287 -0.38 -16.68 31.42
N HIS A 288 -0.22 -16.71 30.09
CA HIS A 288 0.37 -15.63 29.32
C HIS A 288 -0.49 -14.36 29.33
N LEU A 289 -1.81 -14.49 29.12
CA LEU A 289 -2.74 -13.37 28.99
C LEU A 289 -3.33 -12.93 30.34
N ILE A 290 -3.81 -13.89 31.14
CA ILE A 290 -4.45 -13.59 32.43
C ILE A 290 -3.39 -13.32 33.50
N GLY A 291 -2.25 -14.01 33.43
CA GLY A 291 -1.14 -13.84 34.39
C GLY A 291 -0.20 -12.70 34.10
N SER A 292 -0.42 -11.97 33.00
CA SER A 292 0.49 -10.90 32.54
C SER A 292 1.96 -11.37 32.53
N GLN A 293 2.21 -12.63 32.15
CA GLN A 293 3.57 -13.18 32.18
C GLN A 293 4.50 -12.38 31.28
N ARG A 294 5.81 -12.56 31.49
CA ARG A 294 6.85 -11.93 30.66
C ARG A 294 6.71 -12.32 29.19
N HIS A 295 7.49 -11.65 28.34
CA HIS A 295 7.53 -11.91 26.91
C HIS A 295 7.52 -13.40 26.59
N TRP A 296 6.63 -13.79 25.70
CA TRP A 296 6.41 -15.18 25.32
C TRP A 296 6.38 -15.32 23.80
N LEU A 297 6.55 -16.55 23.33
CA LEU A 297 6.56 -16.88 21.90
C LEU A 297 5.29 -17.66 21.55
N THR A 298 4.68 -17.31 20.42
CA THR A 298 3.50 -18.00 19.90
C THR A 298 3.62 -18.31 18.43
N ASN A 299 3.05 -19.45 18.03
CA ASN A 299 2.97 -19.81 16.63
C ASN A 299 1.76 -19.12 16.00
N CYS A 300 2.01 -18.33 14.95
CA CYS A 300 0.94 -17.75 14.14
C CYS A 300 0.53 -18.71 13.02
N LYS A 301 -0.78 -18.80 12.77
CA LYS A 301 -1.30 -19.60 11.66
C LYS A 301 -0.75 -19.05 10.34
N TYR A 302 -0.10 -19.89 9.54
CA TYR A 302 0.51 -19.52 8.25
C TYR A 302 1.60 -18.43 8.34
N GLY A 303 2.21 -18.26 9.51
CA GLY A 303 3.24 -17.24 9.75
C GLY A 303 4.45 -17.81 10.51
N LYS A 304 5.51 -16.99 10.60
CA LYS A 304 6.62 -17.28 11.51
C LYS A 304 6.14 -17.10 12.97
N PRO A 305 6.73 -17.81 13.93
CA PRO A 305 6.48 -17.54 15.34
C PRO A 305 6.75 -16.08 15.69
N VAL A 306 5.92 -15.50 16.54
CA VAL A 306 5.98 -14.09 16.94
C VAL A 306 6.26 -13.99 18.43
N ARG A 307 7.07 -12.99 18.80
CA ARG A 307 7.32 -12.63 20.19
C ARG A 307 6.29 -11.61 20.64
N ILE A 308 5.51 -11.97 21.64
CA ILE A 308 4.48 -11.13 22.23
C ILE A 308 5.04 -10.41 23.44
N LYS A 309 4.71 -9.13 23.57
CA LYS A 309 5.04 -8.34 24.76
C LYS A 309 4.23 -8.85 25.94
N GLY A 310 4.95 -9.28 26.97
CA GLY A 310 4.36 -9.68 28.24
C GLY A 310 4.12 -8.48 29.16
N GLU A 311 3.78 -8.74 30.42
CA GLU A 311 3.58 -7.70 31.44
C GLU A 311 2.47 -6.70 31.05
N VAL A 312 1.51 -7.17 30.24
CA VAL A 312 0.34 -6.42 29.81
C VAL A 312 -0.90 -7.11 30.39
N PRO A 313 -1.71 -6.43 31.23
CA PRO A 313 -2.88 -7.03 31.84
C PRO A 313 -4.01 -7.20 30.84
N SER A 314 -4.92 -8.14 31.14
CA SER A 314 -6.10 -8.39 30.31
C SER A 314 -7.38 -8.05 31.06
N ILE A 315 -8.36 -7.52 30.34
CA ILE A 315 -9.75 -7.41 30.74
C ILE A 315 -10.50 -8.51 29.99
N VAL A 316 -10.90 -9.56 30.70
CA VAL A 316 -11.69 -10.67 30.16
C VAL A 316 -13.16 -10.36 30.40
N LEU A 317 -13.95 -10.34 29.34
CA LEU A 317 -15.38 -10.11 29.38
C LEU A 317 -16.09 -11.44 29.13
N CYS A 318 -17.02 -11.79 30.01
CA CYS A 318 -17.81 -12.99 29.87
C CYS A 318 -19.27 -12.78 30.29
N ASN A 319 -20.12 -13.66 29.79
CA ASN A 319 -21.52 -13.75 30.19
C ASN A 319 -21.69 -14.92 31.17
N PRO A 320 -22.64 -14.82 32.12
CA PRO A 320 -22.96 -15.94 32.98
C PRO A 320 -23.51 -17.11 32.16
N GLY A 321 -23.31 -18.34 32.63
CA GLY A 321 -23.84 -19.55 32.01
C GLY A 321 -22.77 -20.59 31.71
N ASN A 322 -23.24 -21.80 31.40
CA ASN A 322 -22.38 -22.95 31.13
C ASN A 322 -21.43 -22.67 29.96
N ASP A 323 -20.16 -23.03 30.17
CA ASP A 323 -19.04 -22.94 29.22
C ASP A 323 -18.59 -21.51 28.83
N CYS A 324 -19.35 -20.47 29.17
CA CYS A 324 -18.97 -19.07 29.00
C CYS A 324 -18.41 -18.43 30.29
N SER A 325 -18.96 -18.79 31.45
CA SER A 325 -18.53 -18.23 32.73
C SER A 325 -17.14 -18.76 33.13
N TYR A 326 -16.23 -17.82 33.39
CA TYR A 326 -14.91 -18.13 33.93
C TYR A 326 -15.00 -18.60 35.37
N LYS A 327 -15.96 -18.08 36.13
CA LYS A 327 -16.23 -18.51 37.50
C LYS A 327 -16.68 -19.97 37.52
N ASP A 328 -17.74 -20.29 36.78
CA ASP A 328 -18.30 -21.65 36.75
C ASP A 328 -17.28 -22.66 36.21
N TYR A 329 -16.45 -22.25 35.24
CA TYR A 329 -15.35 -23.07 34.72
C TYR A 329 -14.30 -23.38 35.80
N LEU A 330 -13.88 -22.38 36.58
CA LEU A 330 -12.86 -22.53 37.61
C LEU A 330 -13.38 -23.22 38.89
N ASP A 331 -14.69 -23.17 39.13
CA ASP A 331 -15.33 -23.86 40.25
C ASP A 331 -15.48 -25.37 40.03
N ARG A 332 -15.19 -25.88 38.82
CA ARG A 332 -15.16 -27.33 38.55
C ARG A 332 -14.08 -28.02 39.40
N PRO A 333 -14.35 -29.24 39.92
CA PRO A 333 -13.44 -29.90 40.86
C PRO A 333 -12.07 -30.25 40.26
N ASP A 334 -11.99 -30.46 38.95
CA ASP A 334 -10.75 -30.73 38.21
C ASP A 334 -9.89 -29.47 37.96
N GLN A 335 -10.41 -28.27 38.28
CA GLN A 335 -9.79 -26.97 38.00
C GLN A 335 -9.22 -26.27 39.24
N PHE A 336 -9.20 -26.94 40.41
CA PHE A 336 -8.79 -26.32 41.69
C PHE A 336 -7.45 -25.57 41.63
N GLY A 337 -6.40 -26.20 41.08
CA GLY A 337 -5.09 -25.54 40.96
C GLY A 337 -5.10 -24.32 40.04
N LEU A 338 -5.86 -24.37 38.95
CA LEU A 338 -6.02 -23.24 38.03
C LEU A 338 -6.79 -22.09 38.69
N ARG A 339 -7.79 -22.40 39.51
CA ARG A 339 -8.55 -21.42 40.29
C ARG A 339 -7.68 -20.69 41.29
N GLU A 340 -6.93 -21.42 42.13
CA GLU A 340 -6.03 -20.80 43.12
C GLU A 340 -4.97 -19.92 42.45
N TRP A 341 -4.45 -20.38 41.30
CA TRP A 341 -3.52 -19.58 40.51
C TRP A 341 -4.20 -18.32 39.95
N THR A 342 -5.41 -18.45 39.40
CA THR A 342 -6.11 -17.33 38.76
C THR A 342 -6.47 -16.26 39.77
N LEU A 343 -6.94 -16.63 40.97
CA LEU A 343 -7.27 -15.68 42.04
C LEU A 343 -6.08 -14.84 42.54
N LYS A 344 -4.84 -15.31 42.33
CA LYS A 344 -3.63 -14.54 42.65
C LYS A 344 -3.22 -13.57 41.54
N ASN A 345 -3.66 -13.79 40.31
CA ASN A 345 -3.22 -13.05 39.13
C ASN A 345 -4.33 -12.20 38.49
N ALA A 346 -5.59 -12.46 38.83
CA ALA A 346 -6.75 -11.76 38.30
C ALA A 346 -7.79 -11.47 39.38
N VAL A 347 -8.44 -10.32 39.24
CA VAL A 347 -9.57 -9.88 40.06
C VAL A 347 -10.87 -10.22 39.34
N PHE A 348 -11.88 -10.68 40.08
CA PHE A 348 -13.22 -10.93 39.55
C PHE A 348 -14.15 -9.79 39.95
N ASP A 349 -14.97 -9.34 39.00
CA ASP A 349 -16.10 -8.46 39.28
C ASP A 349 -17.36 -8.95 38.55
N PHE A 350 -18.50 -8.85 39.23
CA PHE A 350 -19.78 -9.38 38.79
C PHE A 350 -20.78 -8.24 38.68
N ILE A 351 -21.14 -7.89 37.44
CA ILE A 351 -22.03 -6.77 37.14
C ILE A 351 -23.41 -7.29 36.74
N TYR A 352 -24.43 -6.77 37.42
CA TYR A 352 -25.84 -7.08 37.15
C TYR A 352 -26.62 -5.88 36.60
N CYS A 353 -26.07 -4.67 36.68
CA CYS A 353 -26.70 -3.44 36.22
C CYS A 353 -25.98 -2.86 35.00
N PRO A 354 -26.65 -2.07 34.15
CA PRO A 354 -26.00 -1.31 33.10
C PRO A 354 -24.86 -0.43 33.65
N LEU A 355 -23.71 -0.47 32.99
CA LEU A 355 -22.57 0.42 33.26
C LEU A 355 -22.79 1.83 32.71
N TYR A 356 -23.95 2.15 32.15
CA TYR A 356 -24.27 3.48 31.61
C TYR A 356 -25.53 4.01 32.28
N GLN A 357 -25.61 5.33 32.43
CA GLN A 357 -26.81 5.98 32.93
C GLN A 357 -27.92 5.92 31.87
N THR A 358 -29.06 5.36 32.22
CA THR A 358 -30.29 5.50 31.42
C THR A 358 -30.94 6.86 31.72
N PRO A 359 -31.53 7.55 30.72
CA PRO A 359 -32.16 8.86 30.90
C PRO A 359 -33.27 8.91 31.96
N GLU A 360 -33.84 7.77 32.34
CA GLU A 360 -35.00 7.66 33.24
C GLU A 360 -34.70 7.91 34.72
N SER A 361 -33.45 8.22 35.11
CA SER A 361 -33.08 8.47 36.51
C SER A 361 -33.16 9.94 36.96
N THR A 362 -33.71 10.83 36.12
CA THR A 362 -33.81 12.28 36.43
C THR A 362 -35.18 12.79 36.85
N GLU A 363 -36.24 11.96 36.92
CA GLU A 363 -37.60 12.45 37.20
C GLU A 363 -38.11 12.29 38.65
N ASP A 364 -37.47 11.53 39.54
CA ASP A 364 -37.99 11.31 40.90
C ASP A 364 -37.33 12.18 42.00
N SER A 365 -37.30 13.50 41.80
CA SER A 365 -36.98 14.44 42.90
C SER A 365 -37.75 15.76 42.86
N ILE A 366 -39.01 15.75 42.45
CA ILE A 366 -39.96 16.82 42.78
C ILE A 366 -41.04 16.22 43.67
N GLY A 367 -40.77 16.24 44.99
CA GLY A 367 -41.79 15.93 46.00
C GLY A 367 -42.98 16.90 45.88
N PRO A 368 -44.19 16.47 46.25
CA PRO A 368 -45.36 17.33 46.14
C PRO A 368 -45.21 18.53 47.09
N SER A 369 -45.15 19.73 46.53
CA SER A 369 -45.28 20.96 47.28
C SER A 369 -46.69 21.06 47.84
N SER A 370 -46.80 20.98 49.15
CA SER A 370 -48.00 21.35 49.89
C SER A 370 -48.32 22.83 49.69
N ALA A 371 -49.48 23.13 49.08
CA ALA A 371 -50.12 24.43 49.18
C ALA A 371 -51.60 24.33 48.78
N SER A 372 -52.47 24.10 49.77
CA SER A 372 -53.66 24.90 50.13
C SER A 372 -54.56 24.11 51.06
#